data_AF-A0AAW0BS73-F1
#
_entry.id   AF-A0AAW0BS73-F1
#
_cell.length_a   1.000
_cell.length_b   1.000
_cell.length_c   1.000
_cell.angle_alpha   90.00
_cell.angle_beta   90.00
_cell.angle_gamma   90.00
#
_symmetry.space_group_name_H-M   'P 1'
#
loop_
_entity.id
_entity.type
_entity.pdbx_description
1 polymer ?
#
loop_
_entity_poly.entity_id
_entity_poly.type
_entity_poly.pdbx_seq_one_letter_code
_entity_poly.pdbx_strand_id
1 'polypeptide(L)'
;MLGSEEDSPLTGGSMCFVLDADHQVFGSGAALTISYDRNNDVLECAENTALNGVNMGLSSSTVDLILSRVQTKPGYRTHVEFKTLASGSFRIEARLGPLKPEAQVLPNPVLFPSVPLSSLQRTHQLACTTHIFLVKISSGDLSNTVRVFKASRADSSLVAEVEFMSHLPHSDFVLRPTHIVTDEVGVFHGLLSDYHPASSLCRSWTRFTSRWKNPCWHHLEAMEVSVPLQRQSLSRCPGLYSSLQK
;
A
#
# COMPACT_ATOMS: atom_id res chain seq x y z
N MET A 1 5.77 -24.78 39.18
CA MET A 1 4.61 -25.12 38.34
C MET A 1 4.47 -24.01 37.31
N LEU A 2 4.86 -24.29 36.07
CA LEU A 2 4.61 -23.38 34.95
C LEU A 2 3.13 -23.54 34.61
N GLY A 3 2.32 -22.54 34.93
CA GLY A 3 0.96 -22.47 34.40
C GLY A 3 1.09 -22.32 32.89
N SER A 4 0.68 -23.35 32.15
CA SER A 4 0.34 -23.19 30.76
C SER A 4 -0.72 -22.10 30.69
N GLU A 5 -0.39 -20.95 30.10
CA GLU A 5 -1.40 -20.05 29.59
C GLU A 5 -2.24 -20.89 28.62
N GLU A 6 -3.40 -21.37 29.08
CA GLU A 6 -4.41 -21.92 28.19
C GLU A 6 -4.84 -20.75 27.30
N ASP A 7 -4.25 -20.68 26.11
CA ASP A 7 -4.72 -19.81 25.04
C ASP A 7 -6.22 -20.07 24.91
N SER A 8 -7.01 -19.11 25.38
CA SER A 8 -8.46 -19.18 25.30
C SER A 8 -8.82 -19.39 23.84
N PRO A 9 -9.60 -20.44 23.53
CA PRO A 9 -9.76 -20.84 22.15
C PRO A 9 -10.51 -19.73 21.41
N LEU A 10 -9.98 -19.33 20.25
CA LEU A 10 -10.51 -18.23 19.45
C LEU A 10 -12.02 -18.40 19.22
N THR A 11 -12.76 -17.32 19.44
CA THR A 11 -14.22 -17.31 19.35
C THR A 11 -14.73 -16.93 17.97
N GLY A 12 -13.87 -16.39 17.10
CA GLY A 12 -14.23 -16.01 15.73
C GLY A 12 -13.03 -15.56 14.91
N GLY A 13 -13.26 -15.43 13.62
CA GLY A 13 -12.25 -15.11 12.62
C GLY A 13 -12.83 -14.31 11.46
N SER A 14 -11.94 -13.68 10.69
CA SER A 14 -12.34 -13.00 9.47
C SER A 14 -11.26 -13.06 8.40
N MET A 15 -11.70 -13.07 7.14
CA MET A 15 -10.85 -13.01 5.96
C MET A 15 -11.29 -11.86 5.06
N CYS A 16 -10.34 -11.12 4.52
CA CYS A 16 -10.61 -10.01 3.61
C CYS A 16 -9.96 -10.27 2.24
N PHE A 17 -10.73 -10.04 1.18
CA PHE A 17 -10.32 -10.21 -0.21
C PHE A 17 -10.65 -8.95 -1.01
N VAL A 18 -9.89 -8.72 -2.08
CA VAL A 18 -10.25 -7.78 -3.14
C VAL A 18 -10.37 -8.59 -4.43
N LEU A 19 -11.56 -8.59 -5.01
CA LEU A 19 -11.92 -9.36 -6.20
C LEU A 19 -11.89 -8.45 -7.43
N ASP A 20 -11.48 -9.00 -8.57
CA ASP A 20 -11.47 -8.32 -9.88
C ASP A 20 -10.74 -6.96 -9.85
N ALA A 21 -9.72 -6.84 -9.00
CA ALA A 21 -8.91 -5.64 -8.90
C ALA A 21 -8.05 -5.46 -10.16
N ASP A 22 -8.07 -4.27 -10.72
CA ASP A 22 -7.05 -3.85 -11.68
C ASP A 22 -5.75 -3.57 -10.92
N HIS A 23 -4.74 -4.39 -11.18
CA HIS A 23 -3.39 -4.26 -10.62
C HIS A 23 -2.74 -2.89 -10.85
N GLN A 24 -3.22 -2.08 -11.82
CA GLN A 24 -2.70 -0.75 -12.12
C GLN A 24 -3.48 0.38 -11.45
N VAL A 25 -4.68 0.14 -10.92
CA VAL A 25 -5.58 1.18 -10.42
C VAL A 25 -5.87 0.97 -8.94
N PHE A 26 -5.57 1.97 -8.11
CA PHE A 26 -5.86 1.92 -6.68
C PHE A 26 -7.37 1.95 -6.42
N GLY A 27 -7.80 1.23 -5.38
CA GLY A 27 -9.22 1.17 -5.00
C GLY A 27 -10.13 0.47 -6.01
N SER A 28 -9.55 -0.21 -7.02
CA SER A 28 -10.29 -0.99 -7.99
C SER A 28 -10.75 -2.34 -7.43
N GLY A 29 -11.76 -2.93 -8.05
CA GLY A 29 -12.33 -4.21 -7.65
C GLY A 29 -13.40 -4.10 -6.56
N ALA A 30 -13.88 -5.27 -6.12
CA ALA A 30 -14.88 -5.41 -5.07
C ALA A 30 -14.24 -5.96 -3.79
N ALA A 31 -14.49 -5.32 -2.65
CA ALA A 31 -13.99 -5.82 -1.37
C ALA A 31 -14.96 -6.87 -0.80
N LEU A 32 -14.42 -7.98 -0.30
CA LEU A 32 -15.18 -9.03 0.37
C LEU A 32 -14.58 -9.27 1.75
N THR A 33 -15.42 -9.22 2.79
CA THR A 33 -15.05 -9.63 4.15
C THR A 33 -15.93 -10.80 4.54
N ILE A 34 -15.32 -11.94 4.86
CA ILE A 34 -16.01 -13.12 5.37
C ILE A 34 -15.73 -13.22 6.86
N SER A 35 -16.76 -13.22 7.67
CA SER A 35 -16.72 -13.36 9.13
C SER A 35 -17.39 -14.66 9.53
N TYR A 36 -16.81 -15.35 10.51
CA TYR A 36 -17.31 -16.60 11.06
C TYR A 36 -16.96 -16.70 12.54
N ASP A 37 -17.87 -17.28 13.31
CA ASP A 37 -17.68 -17.50 14.74
C ASP A 37 -17.51 -18.99 15.02
N ARG A 38 -16.94 -19.31 16.18
CA ARG A 38 -16.82 -20.68 16.66
C ARG A 38 -18.21 -21.31 16.72
N ASN A 39 -18.35 -22.47 16.10
CA ASN A 39 -19.62 -23.16 16.02
C ASN A 39 -19.71 -24.20 17.13
N ASN A 40 -20.54 -23.92 18.14
CA ASN A 40 -20.77 -24.83 19.26
C ASN A 40 -21.81 -25.92 18.93
N ASP A 41 -22.61 -25.71 17.87
CA ASP A 41 -23.67 -26.63 17.47
C ASP A 41 -23.13 -27.78 16.59
N VAL A 42 -22.07 -27.52 15.83
CA VAL A 42 -21.42 -28.47 14.92
C VAL A 42 -19.91 -28.47 15.13
N LEU A 43 -19.39 -29.54 15.74
CA LEU A 43 -17.96 -29.65 16.06
C LEU A 43 -17.09 -29.74 14.79
N GLU A 44 -17.46 -30.62 13.86
CA GLU A 44 -16.77 -30.83 12.58
C GLU A 44 -17.32 -29.89 11.51
N CYS A 45 -16.94 -28.61 11.57
CA CYS A 45 -17.35 -27.59 10.61
C CYS A 45 -16.18 -26.77 10.08
N ALA A 46 -16.42 -26.01 9.01
CA ALA A 46 -15.41 -25.19 8.36
C ALA A 46 -14.90 -24.06 9.27
N GLU A 47 -15.76 -23.49 10.11
CA GLU A 47 -15.42 -22.42 11.06
C GLU A 47 -14.45 -22.93 12.13
N ASN A 48 -14.77 -24.05 12.79
CA ASN A 48 -13.91 -24.63 13.82
C ASN A 48 -12.59 -25.13 13.22
N THR A 49 -12.63 -25.70 12.01
CA THR A 49 -11.42 -26.10 11.27
C THR A 49 -10.54 -24.89 10.97
N ALA A 50 -11.13 -23.78 10.53
CA ALA A 50 -10.42 -22.54 10.30
C ALA A 50 -9.79 -22.00 11.58
N LEU A 51 -10.55 -21.94 12.68
CA LEU A 51 -10.09 -21.38 13.97
C LEU A 51 -9.02 -22.25 14.66
N ASN A 52 -9.03 -23.56 14.45
CA ASN A 52 -8.01 -24.46 14.98
C ASN A 52 -6.81 -24.63 14.03
N GLY A 53 -6.88 -24.08 12.82
CA GLY A 53 -5.84 -24.19 11.80
C GLY A 53 -4.73 -23.14 11.94
N VAL A 54 -3.54 -23.46 11.42
CA VAL A 54 -2.33 -22.61 11.50
C VAL A 54 -2.53 -21.22 10.87
N ASN A 55 -3.34 -21.13 9.81
CA ASN A 55 -3.55 -19.88 9.06
C ASN A 55 -4.84 -19.14 9.46
N MET A 56 -5.58 -19.65 10.45
CA MET A 56 -6.82 -19.04 10.98
C MET A 56 -7.82 -18.58 9.90
N GLY A 57 -7.96 -19.34 8.81
CA GLY A 57 -8.73 -18.99 7.62
C GLY A 57 -9.58 -20.14 7.10
N LEU A 58 -10.73 -19.82 6.50
CA LEU A 58 -11.57 -20.79 5.79
C LEU A 58 -10.80 -21.42 4.62
N SER A 59 -11.13 -22.68 4.31
CA SER A 59 -10.55 -23.38 3.16
C SER A 59 -10.93 -22.73 1.84
N SER A 60 -10.08 -22.88 0.82
CA SER A 60 -10.37 -22.40 -0.54
C SER A 60 -11.74 -22.89 -1.05
N SER A 61 -12.06 -24.16 -0.83
CA SER A 61 -13.36 -24.74 -1.22
C SER A 61 -14.56 -24.06 -0.57
N THR A 62 -14.42 -23.64 0.69
CA THR A 62 -15.47 -22.91 1.41
C THR A 62 -15.61 -21.49 0.87
N VAL A 63 -14.47 -20.82 0.59
CA VAL A 63 -14.44 -19.49 -0.01
C VAL A 63 -15.08 -19.50 -1.40
N ASP A 64 -14.76 -20.47 -2.25
CA ASP A 64 -15.34 -20.62 -3.59
C ASP A 64 -16.87 -20.83 -3.53
N LEU A 65 -17.34 -21.63 -2.55
CA LEU A 65 -18.76 -21.81 -2.31
C LEU A 65 -19.44 -20.50 -1.89
N ILE A 66 -18.81 -19.71 -1.03
CA ILE A 66 -19.32 -18.39 -0.64
C ILE A 66 -19.37 -17.46 -1.86
N LEU A 67 -18.29 -17.37 -2.63
CA LEU A 67 -18.19 -16.54 -3.82
C LEU A 67 -19.26 -16.88 -4.86
N SER A 68 -19.62 -18.16 -5.01
CA SER A 68 -20.69 -18.59 -5.92
C SER A 68 -22.10 -18.12 -5.51
N ARG A 69 -22.28 -17.67 -4.27
CA ARG A 69 -23.58 -17.33 -3.66
C ARG A 69 -23.74 -15.87 -3.27
N VAL A 70 -22.67 -15.08 -3.29
CA VAL A 70 -22.70 -13.68 -2.87
C VAL A 70 -22.48 -12.76 -4.05
N GLN A 71 -23.27 -11.70 -4.12
CA GLN A 71 -23.06 -10.65 -5.10
C GLN A 71 -21.97 -9.70 -4.58
N THR A 72 -21.01 -9.39 -5.45
CA THR A 72 -19.98 -8.38 -5.20
C THR A 72 -20.12 -7.27 -6.24
N LYS A 73 -19.67 -6.06 -5.88
CA LYS A 73 -19.76 -4.90 -6.75
C LYS A 73 -18.51 -4.03 -6.59
N PRO A 74 -17.88 -3.59 -7.69
CA PRO A 74 -16.74 -2.68 -7.59
C PRO A 74 -17.07 -1.40 -6.80
N GLY A 75 -16.15 -0.98 -5.93
CA GLY A 75 -16.34 0.17 -5.04
C GLY A 75 -17.25 -0.08 -3.82
N TYR A 76 -17.72 -1.31 -3.63
CA TYR A 76 -18.51 -1.73 -2.46
C TYR A 76 -17.75 -2.78 -1.66
N ARG A 77 -18.10 -2.89 -0.38
CA ARG A 77 -17.68 -4.00 0.50
C ARG A 77 -18.87 -4.92 0.75
N THR A 78 -18.73 -6.18 0.36
CA THR A 78 -19.65 -7.25 0.74
C THR A 78 -19.17 -7.85 2.06
N HIS A 79 -19.96 -7.72 3.12
CA HIS A 79 -19.75 -8.42 4.38
C HIS A 79 -20.56 -9.71 4.37
N VAL A 80 -19.91 -10.83 4.64
CA VAL A 80 -20.53 -12.15 4.66
C VAL A 80 -20.40 -12.75 6.05
N GLU A 81 -21.52 -13.05 6.68
CA GLU A 81 -21.58 -13.87 7.88
C GLU A 81 -21.81 -15.33 7.45
N PHE A 82 -20.85 -16.19 7.78
CA PHE A 82 -20.86 -17.61 7.42
C PHE A 82 -21.07 -18.49 8.65
N LYS A 83 -22.03 -19.43 8.58
CA LYS A 83 -22.27 -20.44 9.63
C LYS A 83 -22.72 -21.78 9.04
N THR A 84 -22.14 -22.87 9.51
CA THR A 84 -22.57 -24.25 9.27
C THR A 84 -23.75 -24.58 10.20
N LEU A 85 -24.83 -25.13 9.64
CA LEU A 85 -26.02 -25.53 10.40
C LEU A 85 -25.93 -27.01 10.79
N ALA A 86 -26.65 -27.42 11.85
CA ALA A 86 -26.69 -28.81 12.31
C ALA A 86 -27.16 -29.81 11.25
N SER A 87 -27.90 -29.35 10.24
CA SER A 87 -28.29 -30.15 9.08
C SER A 87 -27.15 -30.45 8.09
N GLY A 88 -25.95 -29.89 8.29
CA GLY A 88 -24.83 -29.94 7.36
C GLY A 88 -24.91 -28.90 6.22
N SER A 89 -26.00 -28.13 6.16
CA SER A 89 -26.13 -27.02 5.21
C SER A 89 -25.44 -25.74 5.71
N PHE A 90 -25.26 -24.76 4.81
CA PHE A 90 -24.63 -23.48 5.14
C PHE A 90 -25.63 -22.33 5.15
N ARG A 91 -25.52 -21.49 6.18
CA ARG A 91 -26.14 -20.16 6.23
C ARG A 91 -25.10 -19.12 5.82
N ILE A 92 -25.43 -18.36 4.79
CA ILE A 92 -24.58 -17.30 4.25
C ILE A 92 -25.44 -16.05 4.20
N GLU A 93 -25.15 -15.09 5.07
CA GLU A 93 -25.84 -13.81 5.11
C GLU A 93 -24.90 -12.73 4.58
N ALA A 94 -25.23 -12.15 3.43
CA ALA A 94 -24.42 -11.14 2.79
C ALA A 94 -25.06 -9.75 2.92
N ARG A 95 -24.27 -8.77 3.33
CA ARG A 95 -24.65 -7.35 3.39
C ARG A 95 -23.71 -6.54 2.52
N LEU A 96 -24.25 -5.85 1.53
CA LEU A 96 -23.49 -4.98 0.65
C LEU A 96 -23.53 -3.55 1.20
N GLY A 97 -22.37 -2.97 1.48
CA GLY A 97 -22.21 -1.58 1.89
C GLY A 97 -21.28 -0.82 0.95
N PRO A 98 -21.40 0.51 0.82
CA PRO A 98 -20.37 1.29 0.16
C PRO A 98 -19.04 1.06 0.87
N LEU A 99 -17.95 0.96 0.11
CA LEU A 99 -16.62 0.90 0.69
C LEU A 99 -16.37 2.24 1.39
N LYS A 100 -16.65 2.33 2.69
CA LYS A 100 -16.32 3.51 3.47
C LYS A 100 -14.80 3.52 3.61
N PRO A 101 -14.10 4.56 3.11
CA PRO A 101 -12.70 4.72 3.49
C PRO A 101 -12.67 4.91 5.00
N GLU A 102 -11.71 4.27 5.67
CA GLU A 102 -11.40 4.61 7.05
C GLU A 102 -10.86 6.04 7.03
N ALA A 103 -11.77 7.00 7.25
CA ALA A 103 -11.48 8.40 7.01
C ALA A 103 -10.41 8.88 7.99
N GLN A 104 -9.19 9.00 7.51
CA GLN A 104 -8.13 9.69 8.23
C GLN A 104 -8.28 11.18 7.96
N VAL A 105 -8.75 11.89 8.98
CA VAL A 105 -8.85 13.34 8.94
C VAL A 105 -7.43 13.88 9.12
N LEU A 106 -6.92 14.56 8.09
CA LEU A 106 -5.67 15.30 8.22
C LEU A 106 -5.88 16.50 9.14
N PRO A 107 -4.91 16.83 10.00
CA PRO A 107 -4.96 18.07 10.78
C PRO A 107 -4.88 19.28 9.84
N ASN A 108 -5.82 20.21 9.95
CA ASN A 108 -5.73 21.48 9.23
C ASN A 108 -4.75 22.42 9.93
N PRO A 109 -3.84 23.14 9.23
CA PRO A 109 -3.55 23.07 7.79
C PRO A 109 -2.31 22.21 7.45
N VAL A 110 -2.47 21.17 6.63
CA VAL A 110 -1.35 20.48 5.98
C VAL A 110 -0.82 21.35 4.82
N LEU A 111 0.48 21.63 4.81
CA LEU A 111 1.12 22.53 3.83
C LEU A 111 1.41 21.88 2.46
N PHE A 112 1.06 20.61 2.28
CA PHE A 112 1.34 19.88 1.04
C PHE A 112 0.15 19.94 0.07
N PRO A 113 0.39 20.19 -1.23
CA PRO A 113 -0.65 20.09 -2.25
C PRO A 113 -1.27 18.68 -2.33
N SER A 114 -2.55 18.61 -2.70
CA SER A 114 -3.26 17.34 -2.84
C SER A 114 -3.30 16.83 -4.27
N VAL A 115 -3.21 15.51 -4.42
CA VAL A 115 -3.37 14.76 -5.67
C VAL A 115 -4.45 13.70 -5.48
N PRO A 116 -5.43 13.58 -6.39
CA PRO A 116 -6.48 12.58 -6.28
C PRO A 116 -5.92 11.17 -6.50
N LEU A 117 -6.34 10.19 -5.69
CA LEU A 117 -5.92 8.79 -5.77
C LEU A 117 -6.19 8.19 -7.15
N SER A 118 -7.31 8.56 -7.78
CA SER A 118 -7.68 8.14 -9.13
C SER A 118 -6.73 8.64 -10.23
N SER A 119 -5.88 9.64 -9.96
CA SER A 119 -4.83 10.06 -10.89
C SER A 119 -3.54 9.22 -10.80
N LEU A 120 -3.45 8.30 -9.84
CA LEU A 120 -2.27 7.47 -9.66
C LEU A 120 -2.40 6.15 -10.41
N GLN A 121 -1.46 5.90 -11.31
CA GLN A 121 -1.31 4.60 -11.96
C GLN A 121 -0.16 3.82 -11.32
N ARG A 122 -0.46 2.64 -10.77
CA ARG A 122 0.54 1.74 -10.18
C ARG A 122 1.41 1.16 -11.30
N THR A 123 2.73 1.35 -11.17
CA THR A 123 3.71 0.74 -12.08
C THR A 123 4.34 -0.49 -11.43
N HIS A 124 4.86 -0.33 -10.21
CA HIS A 124 5.48 -1.41 -9.46
C HIS A 124 5.18 -1.27 -7.96
N GLN A 125 5.10 -2.40 -7.26
CA GLN A 125 5.16 -2.40 -5.79
C GLN A 125 6.63 -2.59 -5.39
N LEU A 126 7.14 -1.72 -4.51
CA LEU A 126 8.53 -1.82 -4.07
C LEU A 126 8.66 -2.95 -3.04
N ALA A 127 9.58 -3.88 -3.33
CA ALA A 127 9.73 -5.14 -2.60
C ALA A 127 9.91 -4.95 -1.09
N CYS A 128 9.36 -5.91 -0.32
CA CYS A 128 9.35 -6.00 1.16
C CYS A 128 8.36 -5.08 1.90
N THR A 129 7.50 -4.34 1.21
CA THR A 129 6.39 -3.61 1.85
C THR A 129 5.09 -3.76 1.06
N THR A 130 3.96 -3.86 1.75
CA THR A 130 2.63 -3.92 1.11
C THR A 130 2.01 -2.55 0.82
N HIS A 131 2.69 -1.48 1.23
CA HIS A 131 2.12 -0.13 1.24
C HIS A 131 2.96 0.91 0.49
N ILE A 132 4.07 0.51 -0.16
CA ILE A 132 4.91 1.44 -0.93
C ILE A 132 4.91 1.04 -2.40
N PHE A 133 4.50 1.98 -3.23
CA PHE A 133 4.30 1.80 -4.66
C PHE A 133 5.12 2.81 -5.45
N LEU A 134 5.68 2.37 -6.55
CA LEU A 134 6.09 3.27 -7.63
C LEU A 134 4.84 3.57 -8.46
N VAL A 135 4.54 4.85 -8.65
CA VAL A 135 3.35 5.31 -9.36
C VAL A 135 3.72 6.31 -10.44
N LYS A 136 2.87 6.40 -11.46
CA LYS A 136 2.91 7.44 -12.48
C LYS A 136 1.65 8.29 -12.33
N ILE A 137 1.79 9.61 -12.34
CA ILE A 137 0.65 10.52 -12.25
C ILE A 137 0.09 10.72 -13.67
N SER A 138 -1.21 10.47 -13.86
CA SER A 138 -1.84 10.48 -15.18
C SER A 138 -2.33 11.86 -15.61
N SER A 139 -2.65 12.75 -14.66
CA SER A 139 -3.30 14.04 -14.93
C SER A 139 -2.63 15.24 -14.24
N GLY A 140 -2.91 16.44 -14.74
CA GLY A 140 -2.44 17.72 -14.16
C GLY A 140 -0.99 18.07 -14.53
N ASP A 141 -0.44 19.07 -13.85
CA ASP A 141 0.92 19.61 -14.11
C ASP A 141 2.03 18.57 -13.89
N LEU A 142 1.73 17.52 -13.12
CA LEU A 142 2.64 16.42 -12.82
C LEU A 142 2.44 15.21 -13.73
N SER A 143 1.66 15.34 -14.80
CA SER A 143 1.39 14.24 -15.73
C SER A 143 2.69 13.62 -16.23
N ASN A 144 2.71 12.29 -16.25
CA ASN A 144 3.83 11.45 -16.62
C ASN A 144 5.05 11.46 -15.68
N THR A 145 4.98 12.12 -14.52
CA THR A 145 6.06 12.03 -13.51
C THR A 145 5.98 10.72 -12.73
N VAL A 146 7.15 10.17 -12.40
CA VAL A 146 7.28 8.96 -11.58
C VAL A 146 7.51 9.38 -10.13
N ARG A 147 6.70 8.85 -9.21
CA ARG A 147 6.72 9.16 -7.79
C ARG A 147 6.69 7.89 -6.95
N VAL A 148 7.10 8.02 -5.68
CA VAL A 148 6.90 6.98 -4.67
C VAL A 148 5.65 7.32 -3.89
N PHE A 149 4.66 6.44 -3.93
CA PHE A 149 3.43 6.52 -3.14
C PHE A 149 3.54 5.61 -1.91
N LYS A 150 3.51 6.21 -0.73
CA LYS A 150 3.38 5.53 0.56
C LYS A 150 1.92 5.58 0.98
N ALA A 151 1.21 4.47 0.78
CA ALA A 151 -0.19 4.35 1.14
C ALA A 151 -0.36 4.35 2.66
N SER A 152 -1.40 5.04 3.14
CA SER A 152 -1.78 5.04 4.54
C SER A 152 -2.31 3.67 4.95
N ARG A 153 -2.01 3.29 6.19
CA ARG A 153 -2.61 2.12 6.84
C ARG A 153 -3.79 2.61 7.66
N ALA A 154 -4.60 1.69 8.19
CA ALA A 154 -5.65 2.02 9.17
C ALA A 154 -5.14 2.78 10.41
N ASP A 155 -3.82 2.76 10.67
CA ASP A 155 -3.20 3.48 11.77
C ASP A 155 -2.94 4.97 11.46
N SER A 156 -3.06 5.81 12.49
CA SER A 156 -2.83 7.26 12.38
C SER A 156 -1.35 7.65 12.27
N SER A 157 -0.45 6.68 12.08
CA SER A 157 1.01 6.91 12.10
C SER A 157 1.45 7.82 10.96
N LEU A 158 0.85 7.65 9.78
CA LEU A 158 1.20 8.42 8.61
C LEU A 158 0.73 9.87 8.74
N VAL A 159 -0.42 10.11 9.37
CA VAL A 159 -0.93 11.46 9.65
C VAL A 159 0.05 12.24 10.53
N ALA A 160 0.56 11.62 11.60
CA ALA A 160 1.57 12.23 12.46
C ALA A 160 2.89 12.48 11.72
N GLU A 161 3.28 11.59 10.81
CA GLU A 161 4.45 11.80 9.94
C GLU A 161 4.26 12.99 9.01
N VAL A 162 3.08 13.18 8.40
CA VAL A 162 2.76 14.36 7.58
C VAL A 162 2.89 15.63 8.39
N GLU A 163 2.29 15.65 9.58
CA GLU A 163 2.31 16.80 10.46
C GLU A 163 3.75 17.15 10.84
N PHE A 164 4.53 16.19 11.33
CA PHE A 164 5.93 16.40 11.67
C PHE A 164 6.73 16.93 10.46
N MET A 165 6.58 16.29 9.30
CA MET A 165 7.31 16.66 8.10
C MET A 165 6.89 18.01 7.54
N SER A 166 5.67 18.50 7.80
CA SER A 166 5.23 19.83 7.36
C SER A 166 5.92 20.96 8.12
N HIS A 167 6.30 20.74 9.39
CA HIS A 167 6.94 21.74 10.24
C HIS A 167 8.47 21.80 10.11
N LEU A 168 9.08 20.84 9.42
CA LEU A 168 10.53 20.84 9.24
C LEU A 168 10.99 21.97 8.30
N PRO A 169 12.15 22.61 8.55
CA PRO A 169 12.77 23.52 7.59
C PRO A 169 13.17 22.77 6.31
N HIS A 170 13.24 23.49 5.19
CA HIS A 170 13.68 22.90 3.91
C HIS A 170 15.13 22.41 4.02
N SER A 171 15.40 21.22 3.47
CA SER A 171 16.72 20.60 3.46
C SER A 171 16.84 19.70 2.24
N ASP A 172 17.92 19.88 1.48
CA ASP A 172 18.22 19.06 0.28
C ASP A 172 18.58 17.61 0.63
N PHE A 173 18.85 17.33 1.90
CA PHE A 173 19.28 16.02 2.39
C PHE A 173 18.14 15.21 3.04
N VAL A 174 16.94 15.79 3.13
CA VAL A 174 15.76 15.13 3.72
C VAL A 174 14.77 14.84 2.62
N LEU A 175 14.44 13.56 2.44
CA LEU A 175 13.33 13.16 1.57
C LEU A 175 12.02 13.60 2.20
N ARG A 176 11.36 14.59 1.58
CA ARG A 176 10.08 15.10 2.05
C ARG A 176 8.92 14.57 1.20
N PRO A 177 7.72 14.44 1.79
CA PRO A 177 6.52 14.39 0.99
C PRO A 177 6.45 15.64 0.11
N THR A 178 6.08 15.46 -1.15
CA THR A 178 5.78 16.56 -2.07
C THR A 178 4.29 16.84 -2.14
N HIS A 179 3.47 15.78 -2.00
CA HIS A 179 2.02 15.86 -2.08
C HIS A 179 1.38 14.90 -1.09
N ILE A 180 0.16 15.23 -0.65
CA ILE A 180 -0.76 14.27 -0.05
C ILE A 180 -1.61 13.64 -1.14
N VAL A 181 -2.04 12.41 -0.91
CA VAL A 181 -2.98 11.70 -1.78
C VAL A 181 -4.31 11.66 -1.07
N THR A 182 -5.36 12.17 -1.73
CA THR A 182 -6.73 12.10 -1.23
C THR A 182 -7.64 11.42 -2.24
N ASP A 183 -8.79 10.91 -1.82
CA ASP A 183 -9.85 10.55 -2.76
C ASP A 183 -10.68 11.78 -3.16
N GLU A 184 -11.70 11.55 -3.97
CA GLU A 184 -12.61 12.58 -4.48
C GLU A 184 -13.45 13.23 -3.37
N VAL A 185 -13.57 12.59 -2.21
CA VAL A 185 -14.27 13.13 -1.04
C VAL A 185 -13.32 13.76 -0.02
N GLY A 186 -12.02 13.86 -0.35
CA GLY A 186 -11.01 14.54 0.45
C GLY A 186 -10.44 13.70 1.60
N VAL A 187 -10.70 12.39 1.64
CA VAL A 187 -10.11 11.50 2.64
C VAL A 187 -8.67 11.22 2.28
N PHE A 188 -7.79 11.19 3.28
CA PHE A 188 -6.37 10.91 3.11
C PHE A 188 -6.08 9.43 2.85
N HIS A 189 -5.30 9.16 1.82
CA HIS A 189 -4.86 7.82 1.40
C HIS A 189 -3.35 7.63 1.44
N GLY A 190 -2.56 8.69 1.65
CA GLY A 190 -1.11 8.58 1.84
C GLY A 190 -0.30 9.72 1.25
N LEU A 191 0.98 9.46 0.99
CA LEU A 191 1.96 10.49 0.63
C LEU A 191 2.69 10.17 -0.67
N LEU A 192 2.99 11.21 -1.44
CA LEU A 192 3.90 11.13 -2.59
C LEU A 192 5.24 11.75 -2.24
N SER A 193 6.32 11.09 -2.64
CA SER A 193 7.69 11.59 -2.60
C SER A 193 8.36 11.45 -3.96
N ASP A 194 9.47 12.17 -4.13
CA ASP A 194 10.31 12.06 -5.31
C ASP A 194 10.88 10.65 -5.44
N TYR A 195 10.94 10.15 -6.67
CA TYR A 195 11.59 8.88 -6.95
C TYR A 195 13.10 9.06 -7.07
N HIS A 196 13.85 8.35 -6.25
CA HIS A 196 15.32 8.35 -6.28
C HIS A 196 15.85 7.06 -6.92
N PRO A 197 16.40 7.12 -8.15
CA PRO A 197 16.83 5.93 -8.89
C PRO A 197 18.07 5.26 -8.28
N ALA A 198 18.86 5.99 -7.50
CA ALA A 198 20.04 5.47 -6.82
C ALA A 198 19.72 4.45 -5.71
N SER A 199 18.44 4.27 -5.36
CA SER A 199 17.96 3.34 -4.32
C SER A 199 18.50 3.68 -2.92
N SER A 200 18.11 2.89 -1.91
CA SER A 200 18.59 3.03 -0.52
C SER A 200 20.10 2.76 -0.37
N LEU A 201 20.72 3.41 0.61
CA LEU A 201 22.11 3.15 1.01
C LEU A 201 22.36 1.66 1.28
N CYS A 202 21.39 0.97 1.90
CA CYS A 202 21.47 -0.47 2.13
C CYS A 202 21.68 -1.23 0.82
N ARG A 203 20.86 -0.98 -0.20
CA ARG A 203 21.01 -1.66 -1.50
C ARG A 203 22.33 -1.29 -2.19
N SER A 204 22.72 -0.02 -2.13
CA SER A 204 23.99 0.45 -2.70
C SER A 204 25.20 -0.18 -2.02
N TRP A 205 25.17 -0.30 -0.69
CA TRP A 205 26.20 -0.96 0.11
C TRP A 205 26.25 -2.46 -0.14
N THR A 206 25.11 -3.14 -0.21
CA THR A 206 25.04 -4.56 -0.58
C THR A 206 25.63 -4.78 -1.97
N ARG A 207 25.28 -3.96 -2.97
CA ARG A 207 25.87 -4.06 -4.31
C ARG A 207 27.38 -3.84 -4.29
N PHE A 208 27.84 -2.81 -3.58
CA PHE A 208 29.26 -2.52 -3.43
C PHE A 208 29.99 -3.72 -2.82
N THR A 209 29.58 -4.18 -1.63
CA THR A 209 30.20 -5.32 -0.94
C THR A 209 30.07 -6.64 -1.68
N SER A 210 29.01 -6.84 -2.47
CA SER A 210 28.84 -8.03 -3.33
C SER A 210 29.85 -8.05 -4.47
N ARG A 211 30.18 -6.88 -5.06
CA ARG A 211 31.24 -6.76 -6.07
C ARG A 211 32.61 -7.18 -5.54
N TRP A 212 32.90 -6.91 -4.26
CA TRP A 212 34.15 -7.33 -3.62
C TRP A 212 34.21 -8.83 -3.30
N LYS A 213 33.07 -9.52 -3.23
CA LYS A 213 33.00 -10.97 -2.96
C LYS A 213 33.05 -11.84 -4.23
N ASN A 214 32.99 -11.25 -5.43
CA ASN A 214 33.05 -11.97 -6.70
C ASN A 214 33.80 -11.16 -7.78
N PRO A 215 35.12 -11.35 -7.96
CA PRO A 215 35.96 -10.53 -8.85
C PRO A 215 35.73 -10.75 -10.36
N CYS A 216 34.85 -11.66 -10.76
CA CYS A 216 34.68 -12.06 -12.17
C CYS A 216 33.67 -11.21 -12.98
N TRP A 217 33.16 -10.08 -12.45
CA TRP A 217 32.08 -9.31 -13.08
C TRP A 217 32.52 -8.17 -14.03
N HIS A 218 33.76 -8.18 -14.52
CA HIS A 218 34.26 -7.12 -15.42
C HIS A 218 33.68 -7.12 -16.85
N HIS A 219 32.63 -7.89 -17.17
CA HIS A 219 32.12 -8.01 -18.55
C HIS A 219 30.62 -7.71 -18.77
N LEU A 220 29.90 -7.16 -17.80
CA LEU A 220 28.45 -6.90 -17.94
C LEU A 220 28.00 -5.46 -17.64
N GLU A 221 28.82 -4.44 -17.91
CA GLU A 221 28.42 -3.03 -17.78
C GLU A 221 28.09 -2.32 -19.12
N ALA A 222 27.85 -3.06 -20.22
CA ALA A 222 27.56 -2.44 -21.52
C ALA A 222 26.07 -2.44 -21.94
N MET A 223 25.14 -2.94 -21.13
CA MET A 223 23.71 -2.92 -21.49
C MET A 223 22.83 -2.53 -20.30
N GLU A 224 21.88 -1.63 -20.57
CA GLU A 224 20.77 -1.15 -19.73
C GLU A 224 21.19 -0.07 -18.68
N VAL A 225 20.84 1.22 -18.80
CA VAL A 225 19.61 1.86 -19.28
C VAL A 225 19.96 3.21 -19.92
N SER A 226 19.71 3.36 -21.21
CA SER A 226 19.66 4.65 -21.91
C SER A 226 18.35 5.37 -21.55
N VAL A 227 18.36 6.07 -20.42
CA VAL A 227 17.39 7.16 -20.20
C VAL A 227 17.85 8.32 -21.10
N PRO A 228 17.00 8.90 -21.96
CA PRO A 228 17.35 10.14 -22.63
C PRO A 228 17.44 11.23 -21.55
N LEU A 229 18.66 11.53 -21.11
CA LEU A 229 18.96 12.80 -20.45
C LEU A 229 18.73 13.88 -21.51
N GLN A 230 17.54 14.47 -21.51
CA GLN A 230 17.30 15.73 -22.16
C GLN A 230 18.23 16.75 -21.48
N ARG A 231 19.39 16.99 -22.11
CA ARG A 231 20.40 17.96 -21.65
C ARG A 231 19.71 19.32 -21.57
N GLN A 232 19.30 19.73 -20.37
CA GLN A 232 19.14 21.15 -20.11
C GLN A 232 20.52 21.77 -20.20
N SER A 233 20.72 22.51 -21.28
CA SER A 233 21.83 23.40 -21.51
C SER A 233 21.90 24.41 -20.36
N LEU A 234 22.79 24.16 -19.39
CA LEU A 234 23.30 25.20 -18.50
C LEU A 234 24.16 26.15 -19.33
N SER A 235 23.55 27.20 -19.85
CA SER A 235 24.28 28.33 -20.41
C SER A 235 25.03 29.04 -19.29
N ARG A 236 26.35 29.01 -19.40
CA ARG A 236 27.32 29.75 -18.59
C ARG A 236 26.91 31.23 -18.47
N CYS A 237 26.82 31.74 -17.25
CA CYS A 237 27.02 33.16 -16.99
C CYS A 237 28.50 33.38 -16.65
N PRO A 238 29.29 34.09 -17.48
CA PRO A 238 30.64 34.46 -17.13
C PRO A 238 30.66 35.82 -16.41
N GLY A 239 31.36 35.85 -15.27
CA GLY A 239 32.12 37.01 -14.80
C GLY A 239 31.36 38.10 -14.05
N LEU A 240 31.79 38.36 -12.82
CA LEU A 240 32.18 39.70 -12.36
C LEU A 240 32.83 39.58 -10.96
N TYR A 241 34.16 39.52 -10.96
CA TYR A 241 34.98 39.94 -9.82
C TYR A 241 35.41 41.39 -10.03
N SER A 242 35.57 42.08 -8.90
CA SER A 242 36.44 43.24 -8.66
C SER A 242 35.91 44.66 -8.99
N SER A 243 35.57 45.35 -7.89
CA SER A 243 36.11 46.64 -7.42
C SER A 243 36.33 47.80 -8.39
N LEU A 244 35.74 48.96 -8.04
CA LEU A 244 36.28 50.33 -8.17
C LEU A 244 35.35 51.25 -7.32
N GLN A 245 35.76 51.69 -6.14
CA GLN A 245 36.39 53.01 -5.89
C GLN A 245 35.84 54.14 -6.78
N LYS A 246 34.92 54.92 -6.21
CA LYS A 246 35.00 56.40 -6.10
C LYS A 246 34.12 56.86 -4.95
#